data_AF-A0A1Q7EE53-F1
#
_entry.id   AF-A0A1Q7EE53-F1
#
_cell.length_a   1.000
_cell.length_b   1.000
_cell.length_c   1.000
_cell.angle_alpha   90.00
_cell.angle_beta   90.00
_cell.angle_gamma   90.00
#
_symmetry.space_group_name_H-M   'P 1'
#
loop_
_entity.id
_entity.type
_entity.pdbx_description
1 polymer ?
#
loop_
_entity_poly.entity_id
_entity_poly.type
_entity_poly.pdbx_seq_one_letter_code
_entity_poly.pdbx_strand_id
1 'polypeptide(L)'
;MPVDQRSALAVEQLARAEAALRAGRQGEAADALKAAVGTSGSHAVAQRASALIAQLDANAVGLSPMRVAFLSDHNVGPLPRLLSAQGVLAGLRVDAYVPDFDAWLDELVGAHSGLRAFSPDVVVLDVRLSRLAQPLVERFLSLDDAAIDDQLRSAERTIVGALDALRTWSQAPALVHAFARPRFPALGLYDTISPRGQVASVSLLNTRIQDAARSRDKVFVIDPDQLALEEGGEPFLDERMFALAKVPYTSSALSRLALEYAKYLRALVGRTKKVLVLDADNTLWGGIVGEDGVDGIQLNEDSRARGYLDLQRSVAELGRRGVVLALNTANERADVDEVLAKRPEMILHERDFAVIVANWKDKAENLVDISRELDLALDSFVFADDDPVQCARIRTALPDVAVVELVGEPLGFAATLARPGWFDSLTLTQEDRRRNELYRADASRLRLQRVAASSEDFIASLHVTLHFSKLGLGGLARAASLTQRTNQFNLTTRRYTEVDLRALLSDPAWTCFTVRLVDRFGDIGVIGLAMLRREMHTVTIETFVLSCRALRRQVEDAMLSVAVEHGLKGASEVIGVRVPSARNAQTATFYPDRGFDAHSSAEGEQRWRRSAPLTPPPAVTILFEGEGWS
;
A
#
# COMPACT_ATOMS: atom_id res chain seq x y z
N MET A 1 -3.11 25.37 -15.68
CA MET A 1 -4.36 26.17 -15.81
C MET A 1 -4.47 27.16 -14.66
N PRO A 2 -4.93 28.40 -14.89
CA PRO A 2 -5.27 29.35 -13.83
C PRO A 2 -6.34 28.80 -12.87
N VAL A 3 -6.30 29.22 -11.60
CA VAL A 3 -7.21 28.76 -10.53
C VAL A 3 -8.69 28.97 -10.87
N ASP A 4 -9.01 30.07 -11.56
CA ASP A 4 -10.38 30.41 -11.96
C ASP A 4 -10.94 29.43 -13.00
N GLN A 5 -10.10 29.01 -13.96
CA GLN A 5 -10.51 28.04 -14.98
C GLN A 5 -10.69 26.63 -14.39
N ARG A 6 -9.84 26.22 -13.44
CA ARG A 6 -10.00 24.95 -12.71
C ARG A 6 -11.29 24.93 -11.90
N SER A 7 -11.64 26.06 -11.28
CA SER A 7 -12.88 26.19 -10.51
C SER A 7 -14.12 26.13 -11.40
N ALA A 8 -14.11 26.77 -12.57
CA ALA A 8 -15.20 26.69 -13.54
C ALA A 8 -15.41 25.25 -14.04
N LEU A 9 -14.32 24.54 -14.39
CA LEU A 9 -14.39 23.15 -14.84
C LEU A 9 -14.93 22.23 -13.75
N ALA A 10 -14.51 22.42 -12.49
CA ALA A 10 -15.02 21.64 -11.37
C ALA A 10 -16.53 21.84 -11.16
N VAL A 11 -17.03 23.08 -11.32
CA VAL A 11 -18.48 23.38 -11.23
C VAL A 11 -19.26 22.71 -12.36
N GLU A 12 -18.73 22.69 -13.58
CA GLU A 12 -19.33 21.98 -14.71
C GLU A 12 -19.43 20.47 -14.44
N GLN A 13 -18.36 19.86 -13.92
CA GLN A 13 -18.36 18.44 -13.55
C GLN A 13 -19.36 18.13 -12.43
N LEU A 14 -19.54 19.02 -11.45
CA LEU A 14 -20.60 18.87 -10.43
C LEU A 14 -22.01 18.88 -11.05
N ALA A 15 -22.26 19.78 -12.01
CA ALA A 15 -23.55 19.83 -12.70
C ALA A 15 -23.78 18.55 -13.53
N ARG A 16 -22.73 18.02 -14.17
CA ARG A 16 -22.78 16.75 -14.89
C ARG A 16 -23.09 15.58 -13.96
N ALA A 17 -22.44 15.51 -12.79
CA ALA A 17 -22.70 14.49 -11.79
C ALA A 17 -24.15 14.52 -11.31
N GLU A 18 -24.67 15.71 -11.02
CA GLU A 18 -26.06 15.92 -10.59
C GLU A 18 -27.07 15.49 -11.66
N ALA A 19 -26.79 15.75 -12.93
CA ALA A 19 -27.62 15.28 -14.05
C ALA A 19 -27.54 13.75 -14.24
N ALA A 20 -26.37 13.16 -14.07
CA ALA A 20 -26.16 11.71 -14.16
C ALA A 20 -26.90 10.95 -13.04
N LEU A 21 -26.83 11.44 -11.79
CA LEU A 21 -27.57 10.89 -10.65
C LEU A 21 -29.08 10.92 -10.88
N ARG A 22 -29.62 12.06 -11.35
CA ARG A 22 -31.06 12.19 -11.69
C ARG A 22 -31.50 11.22 -12.78
N ALA A 23 -30.58 10.86 -13.68
CA ALA A 23 -30.82 9.88 -14.75
C ALA A 23 -30.49 8.43 -14.35
N GLY A 24 -30.11 8.16 -13.09
CA GLY A 24 -29.74 6.81 -12.61
C GLY A 24 -28.39 6.29 -13.12
N ARG A 25 -27.58 7.13 -13.78
CA ARG A 25 -26.26 6.77 -14.32
C ARG A 25 -25.16 6.90 -13.27
N GLN A 26 -25.10 5.92 -12.37
CA GLN A 26 -24.20 5.91 -11.21
C GLN A 26 -22.71 6.03 -11.58
N GLY A 27 -22.24 5.27 -12.58
CA GLY A 27 -20.83 5.30 -13.01
C GLY A 27 -20.38 6.66 -13.52
N GLU A 28 -21.17 7.26 -14.43
CA GLU A 28 -20.87 8.61 -14.94
C GLU A 28 -20.92 9.69 -13.86
N ALA A 29 -21.84 9.55 -12.90
CA ALA A 29 -21.87 10.44 -11.75
C ALA A 29 -20.59 10.33 -10.90
N ALA A 30 -20.13 9.11 -10.62
CA ALA A 30 -18.90 8.88 -9.87
C ALA A 30 -17.67 9.45 -10.59
N ASP A 31 -17.55 9.26 -11.90
CA ASP A 31 -16.43 9.79 -12.69
C ASP A 31 -16.45 11.32 -12.75
N ALA A 32 -17.62 11.93 -12.95
CA ALA A 32 -17.76 13.38 -12.88
C ALA A 32 -17.44 13.95 -11.49
N LEU A 33 -17.79 13.24 -10.41
CA LEU A 33 -17.44 13.64 -9.04
C LEU A 33 -15.93 13.54 -8.78
N LYS A 34 -15.28 12.46 -9.21
CA LYS A 34 -13.82 12.32 -9.17
C LYS A 34 -13.15 13.47 -9.94
N ALA A 35 -13.64 13.78 -11.14
CA ALA A 35 -13.11 14.88 -11.95
C ALA A 35 -13.29 16.23 -11.25
N ALA A 36 -14.46 16.52 -10.69
CA ALA A 36 -14.73 17.77 -9.97
C ALA A 36 -13.78 17.99 -8.79
N VAL A 37 -13.67 16.97 -7.91
CA VAL A 37 -12.82 17.06 -6.70
C VAL A 37 -11.33 17.05 -7.06
N GLY A 38 -10.93 16.25 -8.06
CA GLY A 38 -9.53 16.18 -8.51
C GLY A 38 -9.05 17.45 -9.21
N THR A 39 -9.96 18.21 -9.83
CA THR A 39 -9.61 19.47 -10.53
C THR A 39 -9.48 20.66 -9.58
N SER A 40 -10.25 20.69 -8.48
CA SER A 40 -10.28 21.81 -7.54
C SER A 40 -10.19 21.36 -6.09
N GLY A 41 -9.18 21.86 -5.37
CA GLY A 41 -9.07 21.72 -3.91
C GLY A 41 -9.99 22.67 -3.12
N SER A 42 -10.96 23.32 -3.77
CA SER A 42 -11.85 24.28 -3.12
C SER A 42 -12.80 23.60 -2.12
N HIS A 43 -12.90 24.18 -0.92
CA HIS A 43 -13.87 23.77 0.10
C HIS A 43 -15.31 23.75 -0.43
N ALA A 44 -15.69 24.73 -1.24
CA ALA A 44 -17.05 24.83 -1.78
C ALA A 44 -17.37 23.66 -2.73
N VAL A 45 -16.40 23.28 -3.58
CA VAL A 45 -16.53 22.13 -4.49
C VAL A 45 -16.65 20.84 -3.70
N ALA A 46 -15.77 20.63 -2.71
CA ALA A 46 -15.80 19.44 -1.87
C ALA A 46 -17.11 19.30 -1.07
N GLN A 47 -17.63 20.41 -0.52
CA GLN A 47 -18.91 20.40 0.19
C GLN A 47 -20.07 20.02 -0.73
N ARG A 48 -20.15 20.62 -1.93
CA ARG A 48 -21.21 20.29 -2.89
C ARG A 48 -21.09 18.86 -3.41
N ALA A 49 -19.86 18.40 -3.68
CA ALA A 49 -19.58 17.02 -4.08
C ALA A 49 -20.07 16.02 -3.03
N SER A 50 -19.80 16.26 -1.73
CA SER A 50 -20.16 15.34 -0.65
C SER A 50 -21.65 14.96 -0.62
N ALA A 51 -22.55 15.92 -0.91
CA ALA A 51 -23.99 15.68 -0.95
C ALA A 51 -24.42 14.79 -2.14
N LEU A 52 -23.70 14.87 -3.26
CA LEU A 52 -23.91 14.01 -4.43
C LEU A 52 -23.28 12.63 -4.21
N ILE A 53 -22.10 12.57 -3.58
CA ILE A 53 -21.40 11.32 -3.23
C ILE A 53 -22.25 10.45 -2.30
N ALA A 54 -22.97 11.07 -1.35
CA ALA A 54 -23.86 10.35 -0.45
C ALA A 54 -24.96 9.55 -1.18
N GLN A 55 -25.32 9.94 -2.40
CA GLN A 55 -26.33 9.29 -3.26
C GLN A 55 -25.76 8.18 -4.14
N LEU A 56 -24.43 8.00 -4.16
CA LEU A 56 -23.80 6.93 -4.93
C LEU A 56 -24.02 5.58 -4.26
N ASP A 57 -24.40 4.57 -5.06
CA ASP A 57 -24.27 3.18 -4.65
C ASP A 57 -22.80 2.75 -4.80
N ALA A 58 -22.12 2.61 -3.66
CA ALA A 58 -20.70 2.29 -3.60
C ALA A 58 -20.34 1.04 -4.42
N ASN A 59 -21.16 -0.01 -4.36
CA ASN A 59 -20.89 -1.26 -5.06
C ASN A 59 -21.07 -1.10 -6.58
N ALA A 60 -22.10 -0.37 -6.99
CA ALA A 60 -22.38 -0.11 -8.42
C ALA A 60 -21.27 0.67 -9.11
N VAL A 61 -20.51 1.49 -8.36
CA VAL A 61 -19.42 2.32 -8.90
C VAL A 61 -18.03 1.88 -8.48
N GLY A 62 -17.90 0.68 -7.90
CA GLY A 62 -16.61 0.10 -7.52
C GLY A 62 -15.88 0.85 -6.40
N LEU A 63 -16.60 1.61 -5.56
CA LEU A 63 -16.07 2.25 -4.36
C LEU A 63 -16.21 1.32 -3.15
N SER A 64 -15.20 1.30 -2.29
CA SER A 64 -15.30 0.56 -1.02
C SER A 64 -16.10 1.39 -0.01
N PRO A 65 -17.24 0.90 0.51
CA PRO A 65 -17.96 1.59 1.58
C PRO A 65 -17.09 1.62 2.84
N MET A 66 -17.12 2.74 3.56
CA MET A 66 -16.30 2.94 4.76
C MET A 66 -17.05 3.80 5.77
N ARG A 67 -17.28 3.26 6.98
CA ARG A 67 -17.90 3.98 8.10
C ARG A 67 -16.81 4.55 9.01
N VAL A 68 -16.72 5.88 9.07
CA VAL A 68 -15.71 6.59 9.86
C VAL A 68 -16.39 7.34 11.00
N ALA A 69 -16.05 7.01 12.24
CA ALA A 69 -16.52 7.76 13.40
C ALA A 69 -15.48 8.81 13.82
N PHE A 70 -15.91 10.04 14.08
CA PHE A 70 -15.06 11.09 14.63
C PHE A 70 -15.43 11.33 16.09
N LEU A 71 -14.48 11.12 16.99
CA LEU A 71 -14.62 11.32 18.43
C LEU A 71 -13.72 12.47 18.85
N SER A 72 -14.32 13.56 19.33
CA SER A 72 -13.61 14.80 19.67
C SER A 72 -14.23 15.57 20.82
N ASP A 73 -13.44 16.45 21.46
CA ASP A 73 -13.89 17.44 22.46
C ASP A 73 -14.33 18.77 21.82
N HIS A 74 -14.38 18.82 20.51
CA HIS A 74 -14.59 20.02 19.71
C HIS A 74 -15.38 19.71 18.45
N ASN A 75 -15.85 20.74 17.74
CA ASN A 75 -16.59 20.58 16.50
C ASN A 75 -15.64 20.22 15.35
N VAL A 76 -15.88 19.08 14.70
CA VAL A 76 -15.11 18.64 13.53
C VAL A 76 -15.42 19.43 12.25
N GLY A 77 -16.40 20.34 12.31
CA GLY A 77 -16.70 21.30 11.24
C GLY A 77 -17.01 20.60 9.90
N PRO A 78 -16.42 21.05 8.78
CA PRO A 78 -16.66 20.46 7.46
C PRO A 78 -15.86 19.17 7.21
N LEU A 79 -15.06 18.69 8.17
CA LEU A 79 -14.11 17.59 7.97
C LEU A 79 -14.74 16.30 7.45
N PRO A 80 -15.92 15.84 7.93
CA PRO A 80 -16.60 14.67 7.36
C PRO A 80 -16.90 14.80 5.86
N ARG A 81 -17.30 16.00 5.41
CA ARG A 81 -17.65 16.27 4.01
C ARG A 81 -16.40 16.34 3.14
N LEU A 82 -15.34 16.97 3.66
CA LEU A 82 -14.04 17.03 2.99
C LEU A 82 -13.44 15.63 2.85
N LEU A 83 -13.54 14.80 3.89
CA LEU A 83 -13.12 13.41 3.84
C LEU A 83 -13.94 12.60 2.83
N SER A 84 -15.26 12.82 2.74
CA SER A 84 -16.09 12.16 1.72
C SER A 84 -15.62 12.49 0.29
N ALA A 85 -15.30 13.76 0.02
CA ALA A 85 -14.76 14.19 -1.27
C ALA A 85 -13.38 13.56 -1.56
N GLN A 86 -12.45 13.59 -0.61
CA GLN A 86 -11.14 12.94 -0.75
C GLN A 86 -11.26 11.41 -0.84
N GLY A 87 -12.25 10.83 -0.16
CA GLY A 87 -12.56 9.41 -0.17
C GLY A 87 -12.86 8.90 -1.57
N VAL A 88 -13.64 9.63 -2.37
CA VAL A 88 -13.97 9.21 -3.74
C VAL A 88 -12.73 9.17 -4.64
N LEU A 89 -11.79 10.11 -4.47
CA LEU A 89 -10.48 10.05 -5.14
C LEU A 89 -9.65 8.85 -4.67
N ALA A 90 -9.80 8.46 -3.41
CA ALA A 90 -9.16 7.27 -2.83
C ALA A 90 -9.88 5.95 -3.14
N GLY A 91 -10.96 5.96 -3.92
CA GLY A 91 -11.76 4.76 -4.23
C GLY A 91 -12.68 4.32 -3.09
N LEU A 92 -13.09 5.25 -2.24
CA LEU A 92 -13.90 5.03 -1.04
C LEU A 92 -15.22 5.80 -1.12
N ARG A 93 -16.27 5.24 -0.54
CA ARG A 93 -17.51 5.94 -0.23
C ARG A 93 -17.63 6.04 1.29
N VAL A 94 -17.36 7.22 1.83
CA VAL A 94 -17.27 7.44 3.28
C VAL A 94 -18.62 7.86 3.85
N ASP A 95 -19.12 7.07 4.80
CA ASP A 95 -20.14 7.49 5.76
C ASP A 95 -19.47 7.96 7.03
N ALA A 96 -19.87 9.13 7.53
CA ALA A 96 -19.32 9.67 8.75
C ALA A 96 -20.34 9.64 9.88
N TYR A 97 -19.87 9.30 11.08
CA TYR A 97 -20.58 9.48 12.33
C TYR A 97 -19.85 10.50 13.18
N VAL A 98 -20.59 11.46 13.73
CA VAL A 98 -20.10 12.47 14.67
C VAL A 98 -21.09 12.49 15.82
N PRO A 99 -20.67 12.16 17.06
CA PRO A 99 -21.55 12.21 18.21
C PRO A 99 -21.82 13.65 18.65
N ASP A 100 -22.63 13.80 19.69
CA ASP A 100 -22.85 15.08 20.34
C ASP A 100 -21.53 15.66 20.91
N PHE A 101 -21.53 16.99 21.09
CA PHE A 101 -20.36 17.74 21.51
C PHE A 101 -19.78 17.25 22.85
N ASP A 102 -18.46 16.98 22.90
CA ASP A 102 -17.70 16.46 24.06
C ASP A 102 -18.23 15.13 24.63
N ALA A 103 -18.98 14.33 23.85
CA ALA A 103 -19.50 13.02 24.26
C ALA A 103 -18.55 11.84 23.98
N TRP A 104 -17.31 12.12 23.57
CA TRP A 104 -16.39 11.12 23.00
C TRP A 104 -16.04 9.95 23.93
N LEU A 105 -15.92 10.18 25.24
CA LEU A 105 -15.68 9.11 26.23
C LEU A 105 -16.92 8.25 26.46
N ASP A 106 -18.08 8.89 26.61
CA ASP A 106 -19.35 8.21 26.85
C ASP A 106 -19.70 7.30 25.67
N GLU A 107 -19.40 7.73 24.45
CA GLU A 107 -19.59 6.94 23.23
C GLU A 107 -18.72 5.67 23.19
N LEU A 108 -17.53 5.69 23.78
CA LEU A 108 -16.63 4.53 23.84
C LEU A 108 -17.05 3.51 24.90
N VAL A 109 -17.47 4.00 26.07
CA VAL A 109 -17.79 3.17 27.24
C VAL A 109 -19.23 2.67 27.22
N GLY A 110 -20.17 3.49 26.76
CA GLY A 110 -21.60 3.20 26.79
C GLY A 110 -21.96 1.97 25.95
N ALA A 111 -22.63 0.98 26.56
CA ALA A 111 -23.01 -0.26 25.87
C ALA A 111 -24.04 -0.06 24.73
N HIS A 112 -24.79 1.04 24.79
CA HIS A 112 -25.81 1.42 23.80
C HIS A 112 -25.51 2.77 23.14
N SER A 113 -24.24 3.15 23.03
CA SER A 113 -23.84 4.39 22.37
C SER A 113 -24.15 4.39 20.87
N GLY A 114 -24.31 5.58 20.31
CA GLY A 114 -24.52 5.73 18.87
C GLY A 114 -23.33 5.23 18.05
N LEU A 115 -22.11 5.33 18.59
CA LEU A 115 -20.88 4.78 18.04
C LEU A 115 -20.97 3.26 17.85
N ARG A 116 -21.44 2.52 18.86
CA ARG A 116 -21.61 1.07 18.76
C ARG A 116 -22.70 0.69 17.75
N ALA A 117 -23.80 1.43 17.75
CA ALA A 117 -24.88 1.23 16.78
C ALA A 117 -24.42 1.50 15.34
N PHE A 118 -23.59 2.53 15.13
CA PHE A 118 -22.98 2.86 13.85
C PHE A 118 -21.98 1.78 13.39
N SER A 119 -21.34 1.09 14.35
CA SER A 119 -20.37 0.01 14.12
C SER A 119 -19.23 0.45 13.18
N PRO A 120 -18.43 1.46 13.54
CA PRO A 120 -17.45 2.07 12.65
C PRO A 120 -16.44 1.06 12.11
N ASP A 121 -16.04 1.26 10.86
CA ASP A 121 -14.91 0.56 10.24
C ASP A 121 -13.59 1.23 10.64
N VAL A 122 -13.59 2.54 10.90
CA VAL A 122 -12.45 3.31 11.44
C VAL A 122 -12.93 4.35 12.45
N VAL A 123 -12.16 4.55 13.53
CA VAL A 123 -12.40 5.59 14.54
C VAL A 123 -11.28 6.63 14.49
N VAL A 124 -11.63 7.91 14.42
CA VAL A 124 -10.72 9.03 14.58
C VAL A 124 -10.91 9.60 15.97
N LEU A 125 -9.84 9.66 16.76
CA LEU A 125 -9.82 10.27 18.09
C LEU A 125 -8.98 11.55 18.05
N ASP A 126 -9.65 12.69 18.19
CA ASP A 126 -9.06 14.01 18.10
C ASP A 126 -9.49 14.86 19.30
N VAL A 127 -8.67 14.85 20.35
CA VAL A 127 -8.96 15.53 21.62
C VAL A 127 -7.87 16.55 21.88
N ARG A 128 -8.25 17.78 22.23
CA ARG A 128 -7.27 18.85 22.47
C ARG A 128 -6.51 18.66 23.77
N LEU A 129 -5.23 19.01 23.77
CA LEU A 129 -4.40 18.98 24.97
C LEU A 129 -4.94 19.89 26.07
N SER A 130 -5.54 21.03 25.72
CA SER A 130 -6.16 21.96 26.68
C SER A 130 -7.34 21.33 27.43
N ARG A 131 -7.97 20.29 26.88
CA ARG A 131 -9.03 19.52 27.56
C ARG A 131 -8.47 18.48 28.53
N LEU A 132 -7.37 17.83 28.15
CA LEU A 132 -6.77 16.71 28.89
C LEU A 132 -5.79 17.16 29.98
N ALA A 133 -5.08 18.26 29.74
CA ALA A 133 -4.04 18.80 30.60
C ALA A 133 -3.99 20.33 30.49
N GLN A 134 -5.12 21.00 30.80
CA GLN A 134 -5.26 22.45 30.76
C GLN A 134 -4.08 23.21 31.41
N PRO A 135 -3.56 22.82 32.60
CA PRO A 135 -2.45 23.54 33.22
C PRO A 135 -1.17 23.53 32.39
N LEU A 136 -0.90 22.45 31.63
CA LEU A 136 0.27 22.38 30.74
C LEU A 136 0.17 23.40 29.60
N VAL A 137 -1.04 23.76 29.17
CA VAL A 137 -1.26 24.68 28.05
C VAL A 137 -1.36 26.12 28.53
N GLU A 138 -2.18 26.38 29.54
CA GLU A 138 -2.57 27.74 29.92
C GLU A 138 -1.75 28.35 31.05
N ARG A 139 -1.13 27.52 31.91
CA ARG A 139 -0.48 27.98 33.15
C ARG A 139 0.82 27.23 33.44
N PHE A 140 1.59 26.92 32.40
CA PHE A 140 2.77 26.06 32.49
C PHE A 140 3.75 26.47 33.60
N LEU A 141 4.05 27.77 33.75
CA LEU A 141 4.98 28.29 34.76
C LEU A 141 4.48 28.16 36.21
N SER A 142 3.22 27.78 36.41
CA SER A 142 2.68 27.51 37.75
C SER A 142 2.92 26.07 38.23
N LEU A 143 3.47 25.21 37.36
CA LEU A 143 3.70 23.80 37.64
C LEU A 143 5.15 23.56 38.05
N ASP A 144 5.33 22.71 39.06
CA ASP A 144 6.62 22.09 39.33
C ASP A 144 6.78 20.79 38.51
N ASP A 145 7.97 20.19 38.56
CA ASP A 145 8.28 18.98 37.80
C ASP A 145 7.33 17.82 38.12
N ALA A 146 6.90 17.68 39.37
CA ALA A 146 5.98 16.63 39.79
C ALA A 146 4.58 16.85 39.19
N ALA A 147 4.09 18.08 39.22
CA ALA A 147 2.81 18.46 38.64
C ALA A 147 2.82 18.32 37.11
N ILE A 148 3.93 18.66 36.44
CA ILE A 148 4.11 18.40 35.01
C ILE A 148 3.96 16.90 34.75
N ASP A 149 4.71 16.07 35.47
CA ASP A 149 4.68 14.61 35.30
C ASP A 149 3.28 14.01 35.57
N ASP A 150 2.53 14.56 36.53
CA ASP A 150 1.14 14.18 36.79
C ASP A 150 0.21 14.53 35.64
N GLN A 151 0.32 15.73 35.07
CA GLN A 151 -0.47 16.13 33.90
C GLN A 151 -0.18 15.24 32.70
N LEU A 152 1.09 14.94 32.43
CA LEU A 152 1.49 14.05 31.33
C LEU A 152 0.92 12.64 31.53
N ARG A 153 1.05 12.06 32.73
CA ARG A 153 0.48 10.74 33.06
C ARG A 153 -1.03 10.72 32.94
N SER A 154 -1.71 11.78 33.38
CA SER A 154 -3.17 11.87 33.32
C SER A 154 -3.68 11.90 31.87
N ALA A 155 -3.07 12.74 31.02
CA ALA A 155 -3.42 12.81 29.60
C ALA A 155 -3.15 11.49 28.89
N GLU A 156 -1.97 10.88 29.12
CA GLU A 156 -1.60 9.57 28.59
C GLU A 156 -2.61 8.48 29.00
N ARG A 157 -2.91 8.36 30.30
CA ARG A 157 -3.88 7.37 30.81
C ARG A 157 -5.26 7.55 30.19
N THR A 158 -5.67 8.78 29.94
CA THR A 158 -6.99 9.07 29.36
C THR A 158 -7.07 8.58 27.91
N ILE A 159 -6.07 8.90 27.08
CA ILE A 159 -6.01 8.43 25.69
C ILE A 159 -5.85 6.91 25.61
N VAL A 160 -4.95 6.35 26.42
CA VAL A 160 -4.72 4.89 26.49
C VAL A 160 -5.98 4.16 26.95
N GLY A 161 -6.64 4.66 28.01
CA GLY A 161 -7.90 4.10 28.50
C GLY A 161 -9.01 4.16 27.47
N ALA A 162 -9.10 5.23 26.67
CA ALA A 162 -10.06 5.34 25.57
C ALA A 162 -9.81 4.29 24.46
N LEU A 163 -8.53 4.07 24.10
CA LEU A 163 -8.14 3.03 23.16
C LEU A 163 -8.43 1.63 23.68
N ASP A 164 -8.13 1.37 24.95
CA ASP A 164 -8.40 0.07 25.58
C ASP A 164 -9.91 -0.17 25.68
N ALA A 165 -10.70 0.86 26.02
CA ALA A 165 -12.16 0.80 26.01
C ALA A 165 -12.70 0.43 24.61
N LEU A 166 -12.21 1.06 23.53
CA LEU A 166 -12.57 0.68 22.16
C LEU A 166 -12.26 -0.79 21.88
N ARG A 167 -11.09 -1.28 22.31
CA ARG A 167 -10.63 -2.65 22.07
C ARG A 167 -11.43 -3.71 22.82
N THR A 168 -12.16 -3.35 23.88
CA THR A 168 -13.06 -4.30 24.56
C THR A 168 -14.21 -4.79 23.70
N TRP A 169 -14.56 -4.08 22.61
CA TRP A 169 -15.72 -4.41 21.79
C TRP A 169 -15.54 -4.22 20.28
N SER A 170 -14.48 -3.54 19.83
CA SER A 170 -14.21 -3.30 18.41
C SER A 170 -12.74 -3.53 18.05
N GLN A 171 -12.54 -4.11 16.87
CA GLN A 171 -11.23 -4.26 16.22
C GLN A 171 -11.01 -3.23 15.09
N ALA A 172 -11.88 -2.21 15.02
CA ALA A 172 -11.73 -1.12 14.05
C ALA A 172 -10.38 -0.40 14.25
N PRO A 173 -9.64 -0.13 13.16
CA PRO A 173 -8.51 0.78 13.20
C PRO A 173 -8.83 2.11 13.88
N ALA A 174 -7.87 2.63 14.65
CA ALA A 174 -7.99 3.92 15.32
C ALA A 174 -6.91 4.88 14.81
N LEU A 175 -7.32 6.08 14.39
CA LEU A 175 -6.44 7.20 14.07
C LEU A 175 -6.47 8.17 15.26
N VAL A 176 -5.38 8.27 16.02
CA VAL A 176 -5.30 9.09 17.23
C VAL A 176 -4.42 10.30 16.96
N HIS A 177 -4.90 11.48 17.30
CA HIS A 177 -4.08 12.68 17.19
C HIS A 177 -3.06 12.74 18.31
N ALA A 178 -1.81 13.02 17.93
CA ALA A 178 -0.84 13.62 18.84
C ALA A 178 -1.19 15.10 19.07
N PHE A 179 -0.43 15.78 19.92
CA PHE A 179 -0.70 17.18 20.27
C PHE A 179 0.28 18.12 19.57
N ALA A 180 -0.24 19.22 19.02
CA ALA A 180 0.61 20.27 18.45
C ALA A 180 1.51 20.87 19.54
N ARG A 181 2.79 21.07 19.22
CA ARG A 181 3.72 21.76 20.13
C ARG A 181 3.33 23.24 20.27
N PRO A 182 3.54 23.84 21.46
CA PRO A 182 3.18 25.24 21.67
C PRO A 182 3.99 26.14 20.74
N ARG A 183 3.29 26.91 19.89
CA ARG A 183 3.91 27.90 18.99
C ARG A 183 4.68 28.98 19.76
N PHE A 184 4.17 29.34 20.93
CA PHE A 184 4.76 30.34 21.82
C PHE A 184 4.95 29.72 23.21
N PRO A 185 6.07 29.03 23.47
CA PRO A 185 6.32 28.38 24.75
C PRO A 185 6.40 29.39 25.89
N ALA A 186 5.90 29.02 27.07
CA ALA A 186 5.82 29.93 28.22
C ALA A 186 7.20 30.41 28.72
N LEU A 187 8.27 29.63 28.53
CA LEU A 187 9.64 30.00 28.89
C LEU A 187 10.40 30.76 27.78
N GLY A 188 9.74 31.07 26.65
CA GLY A 188 10.38 31.71 25.50
C GLY A 188 11.60 30.93 25.01
N LEU A 189 12.72 31.63 24.78
CA LEU A 189 13.97 31.02 24.31
C LEU A 189 14.54 29.97 25.28
N TYR A 190 14.32 30.15 26.59
CA TYR A 190 14.84 29.23 27.61
C TYR A 190 14.19 27.84 27.54
N ASP A 191 12.99 27.72 26.94
CA ASP A 191 12.31 26.44 26.78
C ASP A 191 13.17 25.41 26.03
N THR A 192 13.96 25.87 25.06
CA THR A 192 14.79 25.01 24.20
C THR A 192 15.97 24.33 24.92
N ILE A 193 16.45 24.93 26.01
CA ILE A 193 17.54 24.37 26.83
C ILE A 193 17.03 23.74 28.12
N SER A 194 15.74 23.92 28.43
CA SER A 194 15.11 23.32 29.59
C SER A 194 14.67 21.89 29.26
N PRO A 195 15.24 20.85 29.92
CA PRO A 195 14.80 19.47 29.73
C PRO A 195 13.33 19.26 30.13
N ARG A 196 12.79 20.18 30.95
CA ARG A 196 11.42 20.23 31.43
C ARG A 196 10.68 21.45 30.86
N GLY A 197 11.07 21.94 29.68
CA GLY A 197 10.32 22.99 28.96
C GLY A 197 8.93 22.53 28.54
N GLN A 198 8.07 23.47 28.17
CA GLN A 198 6.71 23.18 27.70
C GLN A 198 6.75 22.36 26.41
N VAL A 199 7.65 22.71 25.48
CA VAL A 199 7.84 21.98 24.21
C VAL A 199 8.35 20.56 24.48
N ALA A 200 9.34 20.42 25.37
CA ALA A 200 9.89 19.12 25.74
C ALA A 200 8.83 18.23 26.41
N SER A 201 7.99 18.80 27.26
CA SER A 201 6.90 18.10 27.96
C SER A 201 5.84 17.58 26.98
N VAL A 202 5.39 18.42 26.04
CA VAL A 202 4.43 17.99 24.99
C VAL A 202 5.06 16.95 24.06
N SER A 203 6.32 17.12 23.70
CA SER A 203 7.05 16.14 22.87
C SER A 203 7.16 14.78 23.58
N LEU A 204 7.42 14.77 24.89
CA LEU A 204 7.45 13.55 25.69
C LEU A 204 6.08 12.86 25.70
N LEU A 205 4.99 13.61 25.89
CA LEU A 205 3.63 13.05 25.82
C LEU A 205 3.34 12.43 24.45
N ASN A 206 3.68 13.12 23.36
CA ASN A 206 3.51 12.61 22.00
C ASN A 206 4.28 11.31 21.78
N THR A 207 5.54 11.22 22.26
CA THR A 207 6.33 9.98 22.21
C THR A 207 5.63 8.85 22.95
N ARG A 208 5.09 9.10 24.15
CA ARG A 208 4.36 8.07 24.92
C ARG A 208 3.10 7.60 24.21
N ILE A 209 2.34 8.52 23.58
CA ILE A 209 1.16 8.17 22.77
C ILE A 209 1.57 7.31 21.56
N GLN A 210 2.67 7.65 20.89
CA GLN A 210 3.20 6.86 19.78
C GLN A 210 3.60 5.44 20.21
N ASP A 211 4.27 5.29 21.36
CA ASP A 211 4.65 3.97 21.89
C ASP A 211 3.43 3.15 22.32
N ALA A 212 2.44 3.80 22.93
CA ALA A 212 1.16 3.17 23.25
C ALA A 212 0.38 2.73 22.00
N ALA A 213 0.44 3.49 20.91
CA ALA A 213 -0.15 3.12 19.63
C ALA A 213 0.60 1.94 18.99
N ARG A 214 1.94 1.95 18.96
CA ARG A 214 2.77 0.87 18.38
C ARG A 214 2.56 -0.48 19.05
N SER A 215 2.25 -0.49 20.35
CA SER A 215 1.98 -1.72 21.11
C SER A 215 0.57 -2.29 20.91
N ARG A 216 -0.29 -1.61 20.14
CA ARG A 216 -1.68 -2.00 19.89
C ARG A 216 -1.91 -2.28 18.40
N ASP A 217 -2.72 -3.30 18.13
CA ASP A 217 -3.06 -3.61 16.74
C ASP A 217 -3.89 -2.47 16.10
N LYS A 218 -3.51 -2.07 14.89
CA LYS A 218 -4.19 -1.07 14.05
C LYS A 218 -4.49 0.26 14.75
N VAL A 219 -3.56 0.76 15.57
CA VAL A 219 -3.62 2.13 16.09
C VAL A 219 -2.53 2.96 15.40
N PHE A 220 -2.93 4.05 14.77
CA PHE A 220 -2.05 4.94 14.02
C PHE A 220 -2.12 6.35 14.60
N VAL A 221 -0.99 7.06 14.57
CA VAL A 221 -0.89 8.42 15.11
C VAL A 221 -0.89 9.45 13.99
N ILE A 222 -1.74 10.46 14.13
CA ILE A 222 -1.74 11.65 13.29
C ILE A 222 -0.90 12.70 14.00
N ASP A 223 0.19 13.14 13.35
CA ASP A 223 1.09 14.17 13.89
C ASP A 223 0.70 15.55 13.34
N PRO A 224 0.07 16.41 14.15
CA PRO A 224 -0.35 17.74 13.69
C PRO A 224 0.84 18.64 13.35
N ASP A 225 2.01 18.44 13.96
CA ASP A 225 3.19 19.26 13.65
C ASP A 225 3.77 18.91 12.29
N GLN A 226 3.78 17.62 11.93
CA GLN A 226 4.18 17.18 10.59
C GLN A 226 3.25 17.77 9.53
N LEU A 227 1.93 17.73 9.77
CA LEU A 227 0.95 18.32 8.86
C LEU A 227 1.12 19.85 8.76
N ALA A 228 1.41 20.52 9.87
CA ALA A 228 1.67 21.96 9.88
C ALA A 228 2.93 22.35 9.08
N LEU A 229 4.01 21.57 9.18
CA LEU A 229 5.26 21.81 8.43
C LEU A 229 5.06 21.75 6.91
N GLU A 230 4.22 20.84 6.46
CA GLU A 230 3.97 20.62 5.03
C GLU A 230 3.03 21.66 4.39
N GLU A 231 2.30 22.43 5.21
CA GLU A 231 1.44 23.55 4.77
C GLU A 231 2.24 24.84 4.52
N GLY A 232 3.54 24.87 4.85
CA GLY A 232 4.45 25.91 4.37
C GLY A 232 4.27 27.31 4.98
N GLY A 233 3.65 27.42 6.16
CA GLY A 233 3.66 28.66 6.96
C GLY A 233 2.29 29.16 7.44
N GLU A 234 1.19 28.60 6.93
CA GLU A 234 -0.15 28.88 7.46
C GLU A 234 -0.32 28.25 8.86
N PRO A 235 -0.99 28.93 9.80
CA PRO A 235 -1.32 28.34 11.09
C PRO A 235 -2.18 27.07 10.89
N PHE A 236 -1.79 25.98 11.54
CA PHE A 236 -2.61 24.77 11.55
C PHE A 236 -3.85 24.95 12.46
N LEU A 237 -3.64 25.59 13.62
CA LEU A 237 -4.68 25.88 14.59
C LEU A 237 -5.23 27.31 14.43
N ASP A 238 -6.52 27.48 14.68
CA ASP A 238 -7.25 28.75 14.63
C ASP A 238 -8.05 28.98 15.92
N GLU A 239 -7.45 29.70 16.87
CA GLU A 239 -8.10 30.04 18.14
C GLU A 239 -9.32 30.96 17.97
N ARG A 240 -9.38 31.76 16.89
CA ARG A 240 -10.53 32.63 16.62
C ARG A 240 -11.73 31.81 16.18
N MET A 241 -11.51 30.87 15.26
CA MET A 241 -12.54 29.92 14.84
C MET A 241 -12.95 28.99 15.98
N PHE A 242 -12.01 28.60 16.85
CA PHE A 242 -12.35 27.84 18.03
C PHE A 242 -13.26 28.63 18.98
N ALA A 243 -12.95 29.89 19.24
CA ALA A 243 -13.79 30.75 20.08
C ALA A 243 -15.21 30.90 19.51
N LEU A 244 -15.34 31.06 18.19
CA LEU A 244 -16.61 31.31 17.50
C LEU A 244 -17.47 30.05 17.31
N ALA A 245 -16.87 28.95 16.86
CA ALA A 245 -17.59 27.78 16.36
C ALA A 245 -17.11 26.45 16.97
N LYS A 246 -16.16 26.51 17.91
CA LYS A 246 -15.49 25.34 18.51
C LYS A 246 -14.78 24.46 17.48
N VAL A 247 -14.36 25.04 16.36
CA VAL A 247 -13.53 24.36 15.34
C VAL A 247 -12.08 24.85 15.50
N PRO A 248 -11.12 24.00 15.90
CA PRO A 248 -9.77 24.44 16.24
C PRO A 248 -8.82 24.58 15.05
N TYR A 249 -9.27 24.28 13.83
CA TYR A 249 -8.42 24.18 12.64
C TYR A 249 -8.70 25.31 11.65
N THR A 250 -7.66 25.76 10.96
CA THR A 250 -7.85 26.59 9.76
C THR A 250 -8.49 25.78 8.63
N SER A 251 -9.07 26.47 7.64
CA SER A 251 -9.60 25.81 6.44
C SER A 251 -8.53 24.95 5.76
N SER A 252 -7.30 25.45 5.61
CA SER A 252 -6.21 24.68 4.99
C SER A 252 -5.91 23.40 5.77
N ALA A 253 -5.82 23.49 7.10
CA ALA A 253 -5.64 22.33 7.98
C ALA A 253 -6.77 21.30 7.86
N LEU A 254 -8.03 21.73 7.72
CA LEU A 254 -9.17 20.82 7.53
C LEU A 254 -9.10 20.06 6.20
N SER A 255 -8.79 20.74 5.10
CA SER A 255 -8.52 20.08 3.81
C SER A 255 -7.37 19.09 3.93
N ARG A 256 -6.34 19.46 4.69
CA ARG A 256 -5.15 18.65 4.85
C ARG A 256 -5.42 17.39 5.68
N LEU A 257 -6.13 17.52 6.80
CA LEU A 257 -6.59 16.40 7.62
C LEU A 257 -7.47 15.44 6.82
N ALA A 258 -8.38 15.95 6.00
CA ALA A 258 -9.21 15.12 5.13
C ALA A 258 -8.37 14.28 4.16
N LEU A 259 -7.36 14.89 3.53
CA LEU A 259 -6.43 14.16 2.66
C LEU A 259 -5.62 13.13 3.45
N GLU A 260 -5.12 13.51 4.63
CA GLU A 260 -4.32 12.62 5.48
C GLU A 260 -5.12 11.39 5.90
N TYR A 261 -6.35 11.56 6.40
CA TYR A 261 -7.22 10.43 6.72
C TYR A 261 -7.51 9.56 5.49
N ALA A 262 -7.75 10.17 4.32
CA ALA A 262 -7.98 9.40 3.09
C ALA A 262 -6.79 8.51 2.72
N LYS A 263 -5.53 8.91 3.02
CA LYS A 263 -4.35 8.05 2.84
C LYS A 263 -4.42 6.80 3.71
N TYR A 264 -4.72 6.97 5.01
CA TYR A 264 -4.89 5.84 5.93
C TYR A 264 -6.03 4.92 5.50
N LEU A 265 -7.19 5.48 5.17
CA LEU A 265 -8.34 4.68 4.74
C LEU A 265 -8.05 3.91 3.46
N ARG A 266 -7.38 4.52 2.47
CA ARG A 266 -6.96 3.87 1.23
C ARG A 266 -6.02 2.70 1.49
N ALA A 267 -5.07 2.88 2.41
CA ALA A 267 -4.14 1.83 2.82
C ALA A 267 -4.84 0.67 3.53
N LEU A 268 -5.80 0.97 4.41
CA LEU A 268 -6.59 -0.02 5.15
C LEU A 268 -7.41 -0.93 4.23
N VAL A 269 -7.94 -0.41 3.12
CA VAL A 269 -8.69 -1.21 2.12
C VAL A 269 -7.81 -1.82 1.04
N GLY A 270 -6.48 -1.68 1.13
CA GLY A 270 -5.54 -2.25 0.16
C GLY A 270 -5.59 -1.61 -1.23
N ARG A 271 -6.06 -0.37 -1.35
CA ARG A 271 -6.16 0.38 -2.62
C ARG A 271 -4.96 1.30 -2.87
N THR A 272 -3.82 0.99 -2.28
CA THR A 272 -2.58 1.74 -2.53
C THR A 272 -2.05 1.41 -3.91
N LYS A 273 -1.41 2.40 -4.53
CA LYS A 273 -0.82 2.26 -5.86
C LYS A 273 0.51 1.51 -5.74
N LYS A 274 0.93 0.89 -6.83
CA LYS A 274 2.10 -0.01 -6.90
C LYS A 274 3.11 0.43 -7.95
N VAL A 275 2.66 1.12 -9.00
CA VAL A 275 3.48 1.52 -10.14
C VAL A 275 3.48 3.04 -10.26
N LEU A 276 4.66 3.63 -10.38
CA LEU A 276 4.85 5.01 -10.79
C LEU A 276 5.39 5.02 -12.22
N VAL A 277 4.63 5.61 -13.14
CA VAL A 277 5.04 5.83 -14.53
C VAL A 277 5.34 7.31 -14.72
N LEU A 278 6.55 7.61 -15.17
CA LEU A 278 7.06 8.97 -15.32
C LEU A 278 7.23 9.31 -16.80
N ASP A 279 6.97 10.56 -17.13
CA ASP A 279 7.55 11.19 -18.32
C ASP A 279 9.05 11.49 -18.12
N ALA A 280 9.75 11.89 -19.19
CA ALA A 280 11.17 12.23 -19.14
C ALA A 280 11.43 13.74 -19.32
N ASP A 281 11.21 14.29 -20.51
CA ASP A 281 11.44 15.71 -20.80
C ASP A 281 10.55 16.59 -19.92
N ASN A 282 11.10 17.69 -19.40
CA ASN A 282 10.47 18.60 -18.42
C ASN A 282 9.89 17.95 -17.15
N THR A 283 10.18 16.67 -16.93
CA THR A 283 9.74 15.89 -15.76
C THR A 283 10.94 15.39 -14.95
N LEU A 284 11.84 14.61 -15.56
CA LEU A 284 13.08 14.13 -14.94
C LEU A 284 14.28 15.05 -15.14
N TRP A 285 14.23 15.89 -16.17
CA TRP A 285 15.19 16.96 -16.47
C TRP A 285 14.44 18.09 -17.17
N GLY A 286 15.02 19.30 -17.24
CA GLY A 286 14.43 20.39 -18.00
C GLY A 286 14.91 20.42 -19.45
N GLY A 287 14.05 20.80 -20.38
CA GLY A 287 14.36 20.82 -21.81
C GLY A 287 13.92 19.55 -22.53
N ILE A 288 14.13 19.55 -23.84
CA ILE A 288 13.72 18.48 -24.76
C ILE A 288 14.98 17.82 -25.29
N VAL A 289 15.27 16.58 -24.87
CA VAL A 289 16.56 15.93 -25.20
C VAL A 289 16.81 15.82 -26.71
N GLY A 290 15.76 15.60 -27.51
CA GLY A 290 15.87 15.51 -28.97
C GLY A 290 16.24 16.84 -29.66
N GLU A 291 16.03 17.97 -28.98
CA GLU A 291 16.34 19.31 -29.49
C GLU A 291 17.62 19.88 -28.86
N ASP A 292 17.74 19.76 -27.53
CA ASP A 292 18.83 20.35 -26.74
C ASP A 292 20.07 19.44 -26.68
N GLY A 293 19.90 18.15 -26.95
CA GLY A 293 20.93 17.13 -26.76
C GLY A 293 21.22 16.83 -25.28
N VAL A 294 21.97 15.75 -25.03
CA VAL A 294 22.28 15.24 -23.68
C VAL A 294 23.02 16.27 -22.80
N ASP A 295 23.83 17.14 -23.40
CA ASP A 295 24.57 18.18 -22.67
C ASP A 295 23.76 19.46 -22.45
N GLY A 296 22.70 19.68 -23.24
CA GLY A 296 21.87 20.90 -23.21
C GLY A 296 20.70 20.84 -22.23
N ILE A 297 20.28 19.63 -21.81
CA ILE A 297 19.21 19.47 -20.81
C ILE A 297 19.60 20.07 -19.45
N GLN A 298 18.63 20.66 -18.78
CA GLN A 298 18.79 21.32 -17.50
C GLN A 298 18.69 20.30 -16.37
N LEU A 299 19.86 19.90 -15.87
CA LEU A 299 19.97 19.05 -14.69
C LEU A 299 21.22 19.45 -13.90
N ASN A 300 21.03 20.24 -12.85
CA ASN A 300 22.11 20.76 -12.01
C ASN A 300 21.63 21.16 -10.60
N GLU A 301 22.58 21.36 -9.70
CA GLU A 301 22.35 21.68 -8.28
C GLU A 301 22.12 23.18 -8.01
N ASP A 302 22.69 24.06 -8.85
CA ASP A 302 22.84 25.50 -8.55
C ASP A 302 21.73 26.39 -9.13
N SER A 303 20.65 25.79 -9.65
CA SER A 303 19.54 26.54 -10.25
C SER A 303 18.18 25.94 -9.90
N ARG A 304 17.10 26.52 -10.45
CA ARG A 304 15.75 25.95 -10.35
C ARG A 304 15.66 24.51 -10.90
N ALA A 305 16.59 24.12 -11.77
CA ALA A 305 16.71 22.75 -12.28
C ALA A 305 17.02 21.72 -11.18
N ARG A 306 17.48 22.16 -10.00
CA ARG A 306 17.63 21.32 -8.80
C ARG A 306 16.33 20.58 -8.44
N GLY A 307 15.17 21.16 -8.76
CA GLY A 307 13.88 20.52 -8.54
C GLY A 307 13.71 19.17 -9.26
N TYR A 308 14.31 19.01 -10.45
CA TYR A 308 14.34 17.74 -11.16
C TYR A 308 15.15 16.69 -10.40
N LEU A 309 16.31 17.08 -9.85
CA LEU A 309 17.11 16.20 -8.99
C LEU A 309 16.36 15.82 -7.71
N ASP A 310 15.64 16.75 -7.08
CA ASP A 310 14.85 16.47 -5.89
C ASP A 310 13.68 15.53 -6.17
N LEU A 311 13.04 15.66 -7.34
CA LEU A 311 12.07 14.68 -7.82
C LEU A 311 12.72 13.31 -8.01
N GLN A 312 13.86 13.22 -8.70
CA GLN A 312 14.56 11.95 -8.91
C GLN A 312 14.97 11.28 -7.58
N ARG A 313 15.46 12.04 -6.59
CA ARG A 313 15.74 11.51 -5.23
C ARG A 313 14.47 10.92 -4.61
N SER A 314 13.36 11.64 -4.68
CA SER A 314 12.08 11.20 -4.13
C SER A 314 11.57 9.93 -4.82
N VAL A 315 11.69 9.85 -6.15
CA VAL A 315 11.35 8.67 -6.94
C VAL A 315 12.26 7.48 -6.62
N ALA A 316 13.56 7.70 -6.43
CA ALA A 316 14.50 6.64 -6.03
C ALA A 316 14.14 6.06 -4.66
N GLU A 317 13.74 6.90 -3.70
CA GLU A 317 13.23 6.44 -2.40
C GLU A 317 11.91 5.65 -2.52
N LEU A 318 11.00 6.04 -3.42
CA LEU A 318 9.82 5.24 -3.74
C LEU A 318 10.21 3.86 -4.29
N GLY A 319 11.20 3.80 -5.21
CA GLY A 319 11.75 2.56 -5.72
C GLY A 319 12.29 1.65 -4.61
N ARG A 320 13.07 2.21 -3.67
CA ARG A 320 13.60 1.50 -2.48
C ARG A 320 12.52 1.04 -1.51
N ARG A 321 11.39 1.75 -1.45
CA ARG A 321 10.18 1.36 -0.70
C ARG A 321 9.36 0.28 -1.41
N GLY A 322 9.73 -0.11 -2.63
CA GLY A 322 9.05 -1.15 -3.38
C GLY A 322 8.04 -0.69 -4.41
N VAL A 323 8.01 0.61 -4.75
CA VAL A 323 7.24 1.10 -5.88
C VAL A 323 7.92 0.64 -7.16
N VAL A 324 7.15 0.06 -8.09
CA VAL A 324 7.66 -0.32 -9.41
C VAL A 324 7.76 0.96 -10.24
N LEU A 325 8.94 1.24 -10.78
CA LEU A 325 9.16 2.43 -11.59
C LEU A 325 9.09 2.07 -13.08
N ALA A 326 8.41 2.88 -13.87
CA ALA A 326 8.43 2.78 -15.32
C ALA A 326 8.57 4.16 -15.96
N LEU A 327 9.11 4.18 -17.19
CA LEU A 327 9.22 5.39 -18.00
C LEU A 327 8.28 5.27 -19.21
N ASN A 328 7.54 6.33 -19.52
CA ASN A 328 6.66 6.43 -20.68
C ASN A 328 6.78 7.83 -21.29
N THR A 329 7.71 7.98 -22.22
CA THR A 329 8.10 9.28 -22.78
C THR A 329 8.00 9.32 -24.30
N ALA A 330 7.70 10.51 -24.83
CA ALA A 330 7.61 10.77 -26.26
C ALA A 330 8.98 11.19 -26.83
N ASN A 331 9.92 10.25 -26.86
CA ASN A 331 11.28 10.46 -27.37
C ASN A 331 11.75 9.27 -28.22
N GLU A 332 12.85 9.47 -28.94
CA GLU A 332 13.63 8.37 -29.48
C GLU A 332 14.30 7.58 -28.35
N ARG A 333 14.33 6.25 -28.48
CA ARG A 333 14.83 5.38 -27.40
C ARG A 333 16.32 5.60 -27.14
N ALA A 334 17.09 5.82 -28.20
CA ALA A 334 18.53 6.02 -28.12
C ALA A 334 18.90 7.25 -27.28
N ASP A 335 18.17 8.35 -27.42
CA ASP A 335 18.44 9.61 -26.71
C ASP A 335 18.20 9.45 -25.20
N VAL A 336 17.10 8.79 -24.84
CA VAL A 336 16.75 8.51 -23.43
C VAL A 336 17.78 7.59 -22.78
N ASP A 337 18.18 6.52 -23.47
CA ASP A 337 19.21 5.60 -22.99
C ASP A 337 20.56 6.32 -22.84
N GLU A 338 20.88 7.25 -23.74
CA GLU A 338 22.11 8.05 -23.67
C GLU A 338 22.11 8.97 -22.44
N VAL A 339 21.02 9.68 -22.15
CA VAL A 339 20.89 10.51 -20.93
C VAL A 339 21.05 9.65 -19.68
N LEU A 340 20.30 8.54 -19.58
CA LEU A 340 20.33 7.66 -18.40
C LEU A 340 21.71 7.04 -18.13
N ALA A 341 22.50 6.83 -19.19
CA ALA A 341 23.82 6.21 -19.11
C ALA A 341 24.96 7.22 -18.95
N LYS A 342 24.92 8.37 -19.64
CA LYS A 342 26.06 9.28 -19.75
C LYS A 342 25.95 10.53 -18.88
N ARG A 343 24.75 10.99 -18.53
CA ARG A 343 24.58 12.23 -17.78
C ARG A 343 24.99 12.02 -16.30
N PRO A 344 26.08 12.64 -15.81
CA PRO A 344 26.63 12.33 -14.49
C PRO A 344 25.76 12.81 -13.32
N GLU A 345 24.91 13.82 -13.54
CA GLU A 345 23.98 14.34 -12.54
C GLU A 345 22.73 13.48 -12.36
N MET A 346 22.45 12.54 -13.29
CA MET A 346 21.30 11.65 -13.18
C MET A 346 21.43 10.76 -11.93
N ILE A 347 20.34 10.69 -11.17
CA ILE A 347 20.23 9.83 -9.98
C ILE A 347 19.51 8.53 -10.33
N LEU A 348 18.50 8.62 -11.20
CA LEU A 348 17.81 7.46 -11.75
C LEU A 348 18.56 6.98 -12.99
N HIS A 349 18.82 5.69 -13.05
CA HIS A 349 19.44 5.04 -14.20
C HIS A 349 18.52 3.98 -14.78
N GLU A 350 18.89 3.44 -15.93
CA GLU A 350 18.11 2.39 -16.59
C GLU A 350 17.72 1.26 -15.63
N ARG A 351 18.63 0.84 -14.74
CA ARG A 351 18.43 -0.21 -13.73
C ARG A 351 17.27 0.03 -12.77
N ASP A 352 16.91 1.29 -12.53
CA ASP A 352 15.89 1.68 -11.57
C ASP A 352 14.47 1.51 -12.13
N PHE A 353 14.33 1.37 -13.45
CA PHE A 353 13.04 1.16 -14.11
C PHE A 353 12.80 -0.32 -14.43
N ALA A 354 11.61 -0.82 -14.14
CA ALA A 354 11.19 -2.16 -14.55
C ALA A 354 10.87 -2.21 -16.06
N VAL A 355 10.27 -1.14 -16.59
CA VAL A 355 9.92 -0.99 -18.01
C VAL A 355 10.25 0.45 -18.45
N ILE A 356 10.87 0.59 -19.61
CA ILE A 356 11.13 1.87 -20.26
C ILE A 356 10.46 1.82 -21.63
N VAL A 357 9.51 2.71 -21.85
CA VAL A 357 8.86 2.93 -23.14
C VAL A 357 9.20 4.35 -23.59
N ALA A 358 10.00 4.45 -24.65
CA ALA A 358 10.34 5.69 -25.31
C ALA A 358 10.03 5.52 -26.79
N ASN A 359 8.95 6.14 -27.25
CA ASN A 359 8.48 6.12 -28.63
C ASN A 359 7.42 7.22 -28.86
N TRP A 360 6.98 7.38 -30.11
CA TRP A 360 5.96 8.37 -30.49
C TRP A 360 4.51 7.84 -30.45
N LYS A 361 4.28 6.69 -29.79
CA LYS A 361 2.93 6.13 -29.61
C LYS A 361 2.19 6.93 -28.54
N ASP A 362 0.85 6.90 -28.58
CA ASP A 362 0.05 7.52 -27.54
C ASP A 362 0.40 7.00 -26.14
N LYS A 363 0.64 7.91 -25.19
CA LYS A 363 1.03 7.55 -23.81
C LYS A 363 -0.03 6.69 -23.12
N ALA A 364 -1.32 6.88 -23.44
CA ALA A 364 -2.39 6.04 -22.89
C ALA A 364 -2.28 4.58 -23.39
N GLU A 365 -2.01 4.38 -24.68
CA GLU A 365 -1.81 3.04 -25.22
C GLU A 365 -0.54 2.38 -24.64
N ASN A 366 0.54 3.15 -24.49
CA ASN A 366 1.77 2.69 -23.83
C ASN A 366 1.50 2.25 -22.38
N LEU A 367 0.69 2.98 -21.61
CA LEU A 367 0.33 2.57 -20.25
C LEU A 367 -0.41 1.23 -20.21
N VAL A 368 -1.29 0.96 -21.16
CA VAL A 368 -1.97 -0.35 -21.28
C VAL A 368 -0.95 -1.45 -21.58
N ASP A 369 0.03 -1.19 -22.44
CA ASP A 369 1.08 -2.16 -22.75
C ASP A 369 2.02 -2.41 -21.55
N ILE A 370 2.39 -1.36 -20.81
CA ILE A 370 3.17 -1.47 -19.56
C ILE A 370 2.38 -2.28 -18.52
N SER A 371 1.08 -2.04 -18.38
CA SER A 371 0.20 -2.82 -17.49
C SER A 371 0.22 -4.31 -17.81
N ARG A 372 0.18 -4.68 -19.10
CA ARG A 372 0.28 -6.09 -19.55
C ARG A 372 1.66 -6.67 -19.32
N GLU A 373 2.73 -5.91 -19.57
CA GLU A 373 4.11 -6.37 -19.36
C GLU A 373 4.43 -6.59 -17.88
N LEU A 374 3.88 -5.75 -17.00
CA LEU A 374 4.03 -5.88 -15.56
C LEU A 374 3.02 -6.86 -14.93
N ASP A 375 2.01 -7.34 -15.66
CA ASP A 375 0.88 -8.12 -15.11
C ASP A 375 0.24 -7.43 -13.89
N LEU A 376 0.04 -6.12 -14.00
CA LEU A 376 -0.54 -5.26 -12.96
C LEU A 376 -1.69 -4.46 -13.52
N ALA A 377 -2.83 -4.45 -12.82
CA ALA A 377 -4.00 -3.69 -13.22
C ALA A 377 -3.75 -2.17 -13.17
N LEU A 378 -4.35 -1.42 -14.10
CA LEU A 378 -4.19 0.03 -14.25
C LEU A 378 -4.63 0.82 -13.02
N ASP A 379 -5.56 0.29 -12.22
CA ASP A 379 -5.98 0.88 -10.94
C ASP A 379 -4.84 0.92 -9.89
N SER A 380 -3.72 0.25 -10.14
CA SER A 380 -2.52 0.29 -9.32
C SER A 380 -1.46 1.29 -9.82
N PHE A 381 -1.74 2.05 -10.88
CA PHE A 381 -0.80 2.96 -11.52
C PHE A 381 -1.00 4.41 -11.08
N VAL A 382 0.11 5.13 -10.98
CA VAL A 382 0.19 6.59 -10.96
C VAL A 382 1.00 7.02 -12.18
N PHE A 383 0.48 7.96 -12.96
CA PHE A 383 1.18 8.62 -14.06
C PHE A 383 1.54 10.05 -13.65
N ALA A 384 2.79 10.45 -13.86
CA ALA A 384 3.29 11.78 -13.55
C ALA A 384 3.98 12.41 -14.76
N ASP A 385 3.54 13.59 -15.14
CA ASP A 385 3.88 14.29 -16.38
C ASP A 385 3.67 15.81 -16.17
N ASP A 386 4.48 16.65 -16.81
CA ASP A 386 4.38 18.10 -16.71
C ASP A 386 3.35 18.69 -17.70
N ASP A 387 3.02 17.99 -18.79
CA ASP A 387 2.07 18.44 -19.80
C ASP A 387 0.62 18.22 -19.32
N PRO A 388 -0.14 19.31 -19.05
CA PRO A 388 -1.54 19.21 -18.64
C PRO A 388 -2.44 18.53 -19.69
N VAL A 389 -2.10 18.63 -20.97
CA VAL A 389 -2.86 18.04 -22.07
C VAL A 389 -2.70 16.53 -22.05
N GLN A 390 -1.49 16.01 -21.88
CA GLN A 390 -1.25 14.58 -21.68
C GLN A 390 -1.95 14.08 -20.42
N CYS A 391 -1.82 14.80 -19.31
CA CYS A 391 -2.51 14.46 -18.07
C CYS A 391 -4.04 14.35 -18.26
N ALA A 392 -4.66 15.31 -18.95
CA ALA A 392 -6.10 15.29 -19.24
C ALA A 392 -6.49 14.12 -20.17
N ARG A 393 -5.66 13.82 -21.17
CA ARG A 393 -5.84 12.67 -22.06
C ARG A 393 -5.82 11.36 -21.28
N ILE A 394 -4.84 11.14 -20.40
CA ILE A 394 -4.77 9.94 -19.56
C ILE A 394 -6.00 9.83 -18.65
N ARG A 395 -6.44 10.89 -17.99
CA ARG A 395 -7.64 10.85 -17.14
C ARG A 395 -8.90 10.45 -17.90
N THR A 396 -9.01 10.86 -19.15
CA THR A 396 -10.17 10.57 -20.00
C THR A 396 -10.12 9.14 -20.55
N ALA A 397 -8.95 8.72 -21.04
CA ALA A 397 -8.78 7.40 -21.65
C ALA A 397 -8.70 6.28 -20.63
N LEU A 398 -8.06 6.52 -19.48
CA LEU A 398 -7.74 5.54 -18.43
C LEU A 398 -8.13 6.09 -17.04
N PRO A 399 -9.42 6.15 -16.70
CA PRO A 399 -9.90 6.77 -15.46
C PRO A 399 -9.43 6.07 -14.16
N ASP A 400 -8.95 4.83 -14.25
CA ASP A 400 -8.41 4.08 -13.12
C ASP A 400 -6.97 4.47 -12.75
N VAL A 401 -6.24 5.10 -13.68
CA VAL A 401 -4.87 5.58 -13.46
C VAL A 401 -4.91 6.89 -12.68
N ALA A 402 -4.23 6.96 -11.55
CA ALA A 402 -4.08 8.23 -10.83
C ALA A 402 -3.09 9.13 -11.59
N VAL A 403 -3.42 10.41 -11.76
CA VAL A 403 -2.60 11.35 -12.53
C VAL A 403 -2.10 12.49 -11.64
N VAL A 404 -0.78 12.68 -11.61
CA VAL A 404 -0.09 13.76 -10.90
C VAL A 404 0.45 14.74 -11.96
N GLU A 405 -0.15 15.94 -12.02
CA GLU A 405 0.34 17.03 -12.87
C GLU A 405 1.55 17.70 -12.22
N LEU A 406 2.72 17.57 -12.83
CA LEU A 406 3.96 18.23 -12.43
C LEU A 406 4.09 19.60 -13.11
N VAL A 407 3.11 20.47 -12.86
CA VAL A 407 3.04 21.78 -13.51
C VAL A 407 3.68 22.87 -12.65
N GLY A 408 4.36 23.81 -13.30
CA GLY A 408 4.93 25.00 -12.64
C GLY A 408 6.42 24.84 -12.36
N GLU A 409 6.87 25.28 -11.18
CA GLU A 409 8.30 25.32 -10.84
C GLU A 409 8.81 23.93 -10.39
N PRO A 410 9.90 23.41 -10.99
CA PRO A 410 10.40 22.07 -10.68
C PRO A 410 10.72 21.83 -9.20
N LEU A 411 11.07 22.88 -8.46
CA LEU A 411 11.35 22.82 -7.02
C LEU A 411 10.15 22.28 -6.20
N GLY A 412 8.93 22.38 -6.73
CA GLY A 412 7.73 21.84 -6.10
C GLY A 412 7.39 20.39 -6.49
N PHE A 413 8.03 19.81 -7.51
CA PHE A 413 7.58 18.54 -8.10
C PHE A 413 7.63 17.37 -7.13
N ALA A 414 8.70 17.26 -6.34
CA ALA A 414 8.84 16.24 -5.31
C ALA A 414 7.68 16.29 -4.29
N ALA A 415 7.33 17.50 -3.83
CA ALA A 415 6.23 17.70 -2.90
C ALA A 415 4.86 17.39 -3.55
N THR A 416 4.67 17.79 -4.81
CA THR A 416 3.46 17.49 -5.58
C THR A 416 3.24 15.99 -5.76
N LEU A 417 4.30 15.22 -6.01
CA LEU A 417 4.25 13.76 -6.11
C LEU A 417 3.95 13.09 -4.76
N ALA A 418 4.56 13.56 -3.68
CA ALA A 418 4.43 12.96 -2.35
C ALA A 418 3.08 13.25 -1.68
N ARG A 419 2.53 14.46 -1.86
CA ARG A 419 1.37 14.98 -1.13
C ARG A 419 0.14 14.05 -1.15
N PRO A 420 -0.29 13.45 -2.28
CA PRO A 420 -1.45 12.56 -2.30
C PRO A 420 -1.25 11.23 -1.56
N GLY A 421 -0.01 10.82 -1.28
CA GLY A 421 0.30 9.59 -0.55
C GLY A 421 -0.08 8.30 -1.28
N TRP A 422 -0.11 8.30 -2.62
CA TRP A 422 -0.62 7.16 -3.41
C TRP A 422 0.05 5.82 -3.08
N PHE A 423 1.32 5.87 -2.66
CA PHE A 423 2.17 4.73 -2.33
C PHE A 423 2.35 4.50 -0.82
N ASP A 424 1.57 5.18 0.03
CA ASP A 424 1.69 5.02 1.48
C ASP A 424 1.16 3.65 1.92
N SER A 425 1.95 2.96 2.74
CA SER A 425 1.63 1.64 3.27
C SER A 425 1.78 1.67 4.79
N LEU A 426 0.88 0.96 5.48
CA LEU A 426 0.89 0.84 6.94
C LEU A 426 1.91 -0.20 7.43
N THR A 427 2.45 -1.01 6.52
CA THR A 427 3.51 -1.99 6.78
C THR A 427 4.52 -1.99 5.65
N LEU A 428 5.80 -2.09 5.98
CA LEU A 428 6.88 -2.25 5.00
C LEU A 428 7.57 -3.59 5.22
N THR A 429 7.39 -4.53 4.29
CA THR A 429 8.04 -5.84 4.36
C THR A 429 9.37 -5.85 3.58
N GLN A 430 10.24 -6.84 3.84
CA GLN A 430 11.45 -7.02 3.03
C GLN A 430 11.14 -7.38 1.57
N GLU A 431 10.04 -8.10 1.32
CA GLU A 431 9.56 -8.42 -0.03
C GLU A 431 9.16 -7.17 -0.79
N ASP A 432 8.56 -6.18 -0.10
CA ASP A 432 8.24 -4.90 -0.71
C ASP A 432 9.49 -4.18 -1.19
N ARG A 433 10.57 -4.13 -0.39
CA ARG A 433 11.82 -3.46 -0.79
C ARG A 433 12.47 -4.03 -2.06
N ARG A 434 12.26 -5.32 -2.34
CA ARG A 434 12.79 -5.99 -3.55
C ARG A 434 11.81 -5.98 -4.72
N ARG A 435 10.63 -5.39 -4.57
CA ARG A 435 9.55 -5.49 -5.55
C ARG A 435 9.97 -4.96 -6.92
N ASN A 436 10.62 -3.80 -6.98
CA ASN A 436 11.04 -3.20 -8.25
C ASN A 436 12.04 -4.10 -9.01
N GLU A 437 13.05 -4.63 -8.32
CA GLU A 437 14.01 -5.59 -8.86
C GLU A 437 13.32 -6.85 -9.40
N LEU A 438 12.36 -7.39 -8.64
CA LEU A 438 11.62 -8.58 -9.03
C LEU A 438 10.79 -8.35 -10.30
N TYR A 439 10.10 -7.20 -10.44
CA TYR A 439 9.35 -6.88 -11.66
C TYR A 439 10.26 -6.62 -12.86
N ARG A 440 11.42 -5.98 -12.67
CA ARG A 440 12.42 -5.84 -13.75
C ARG A 440 12.91 -7.21 -14.23
N ALA A 441 13.18 -8.12 -13.30
CA ALA A 441 13.55 -9.49 -13.61
C ALA A 441 12.42 -10.22 -14.35
N ASP A 442 11.16 -10.08 -13.92
CA ASP A 442 10.00 -10.68 -14.59
C ASP A 442 9.78 -10.13 -16.01
N ALA A 443 9.88 -8.82 -16.21
CA ALA A 443 9.82 -8.21 -17.54
C ALA A 443 10.95 -8.74 -18.46
N SER A 444 12.15 -8.91 -17.91
CA SER A 444 13.28 -9.49 -18.64
C SER A 444 13.06 -10.98 -18.98
N ARG A 445 12.42 -11.75 -18.10
CA ARG A 445 12.00 -13.13 -18.36
C ARG A 445 10.97 -13.20 -19.49
N LEU A 446 9.96 -12.34 -19.49
CA LEU A 446 8.95 -12.27 -20.54
C LEU A 446 9.57 -11.95 -21.91
N ARG A 447 10.52 -11.00 -21.96
CA ARG A 447 11.28 -10.71 -23.19
C ARG A 447 12.07 -11.91 -23.67
N LEU A 448 12.76 -12.60 -22.76
CA LEU A 448 13.51 -13.83 -23.08
C LEU A 448 12.59 -14.94 -23.60
N GLN A 449 11.42 -15.11 -23.00
CA GLN A 449 10.42 -16.10 -23.42
C GLN A 449 9.92 -15.84 -24.85
N ARG A 450 9.75 -14.57 -25.25
CA ARG A 450 9.31 -14.19 -26.61
C ARG A 450 10.33 -14.52 -27.69
N VAL A 451 11.63 -14.54 -27.35
CA VAL A 451 12.71 -14.80 -28.33
C VAL A 451 13.25 -16.24 -28.26
N ALA A 452 12.84 -17.02 -27.26
CA ALA A 452 13.24 -18.42 -27.13
C ALA A 452 12.57 -19.29 -28.23
N ALA A 453 13.32 -20.26 -28.76
CA ALA A 453 12.83 -21.14 -29.81
C ALA A 453 11.81 -22.19 -29.30
N SER A 454 11.89 -22.57 -28.03
CA SER A 454 10.98 -23.51 -27.37
C SER A 454 10.83 -23.20 -25.88
N SER A 455 9.87 -23.86 -25.20
CA SER A 455 9.69 -23.72 -23.75
C SER A 455 10.85 -24.34 -22.98
N GLU A 456 11.39 -25.46 -23.47
CA GLU A 456 12.55 -26.14 -22.92
C GLU A 456 13.81 -25.27 -23.00
N ASP A 457 14.05 -24.64 -24.15
CA ASP A 457 15.19 -23.72 -24.33
C ASP A 457 15.09 -22.50 -23.42
N PHE A 458 13.87 -21.97 -23.25
CA PHE A 458 13.61 -20.89 -22.31
C PHE A 458 13.98 -21.31 -20.88
N ILE A 459 13.47 -22.43 -20.38
CA ILE A 459 13.74 -22.89 -19.01
C ILE A 459 15.23 -23.17 -18.80
N ALA A 460 15.88 -23.83 -19.76
CA ALA A 460 17.32 -24.07 -19.71
C ALA A 460 18.10 -22.75 -19.63
N SER A 461 17.71 -21.74 -20.41
CA SER A 461 18.38 -20.43 -20.42
C SER A 461 18.24 -19.66 -19.10
N LEU A 462 17.23 -19.96 -18.27
CA LEU A 462 17.01 -19.33 -16.98
C LEU A 462 18.01 -19.79 -15.91
N HIS A 463 18.65 -20.95 -16.06
CA HIS A 463 19.54 -21.54 -15.04
C HIS A 463 18.85 -21.65 -13.67
N VAL A 464 17.67 -22.29 -13.66
CA VAL A 464 16.83 -22.41 -12.46
C VAL A 464 17.53 -23.24 -11.39
N THR A 465 17.63 -22.69 -10.18
CA THR A 465 18.15 -23.36 -8.98
C THR A 465 17.13 -23.29 -7.86
N LEU A 466 16.72 -24.45 -7.34
CA LEU A 466 15.80 -24.59 -6.22
C LEU A 466 16.55 -24.99 -4.96
N HIS A 467 16.34 -24.23 -3.90
CA HIS A 467 16.88 -24.50 -2.57
C HIS A 467 15.75 -24.99 -1.66
N PHE A 468 15.86 -26.22 -1.19
CA PHE A 468 14.91 -26.86 -0.29
C PHE A 468 15.41 -26.78 1.15
N SER A 469 14.59 -26.24 2.04
CA SER A 469 14.94 -26.08 3.47
C SER A 469 13.78 -26.58 4.33
N LYS A 470 14.06 -27.34 5.39
CA LYS A 470 13.03 -27.73 6.38
C LYS A 470 12.46 -26.46 7.02
N LEU A 471 11.14 -26.44 7.24
CA LEU A 471 10.48 -25.30 7.86
C LEU A 471 10.87 -25.23 9.35
N GLY A 472 11.62 -24.20 9.71
CA GLY A 472 11.92 -23.86 11.11
C GLY A 472 11.09 -22.70 11.64
N LEU A 473 11.28 -22.34 12.92
CA LEU A 473 10.54 -21.24 13.57
C LEU A 473 10.71 -19.89 12.85
N GLY A 474 11.89 -19.62 12.28
CA GLY A 474 12.14 -18.39 11.52
C GLY A 474 11.40 -18.31 10.18
N GLY A 475 10.85 -19.42 9.67
CA GLY A 475 10.14 -19.47 8.39
C GLY A 475 8.61 -19.39 8.49
N LEU A 476 8.05 -19.39 9.71
CA LEU A 476 6.60 -19.51 9.96
C LEU A 476 5.80 -18.38 9.30
N ALA A 477 6.21 -17.12 9.51
CA ALA A 477 5.54 -15.96 8.92
C ALA A 477 5.46 -16.04 7.39
N ARG A 478 6.55 -16.46 6.74
CA ARG A 478 6.58 -16.60 5.27
C ARG A 478 5.71 -17.77 4.79
N ALA A 479 5.77 -18.91 5.45
CA ALA A 479 4.95 -20.07 5.12
C ALA A 479 3.44 -19.78 5.31
N ALA A 480 3.05 -19.13 6.42
CA ALA A 480 1.68 -18.70 6.66
C ALA A 480 1.21 -17.75 5.55
N SER A 481 2.01 -16.72 5.26
CA SER A 481 1.76 -15.78 4.17
C SER A 481 1.55 -16.48 2.81
N LEU A 482 2.35 -17.49 2.45
CA LEU A 482 2.20 -18.23 1.20
C LEU A 482 0.83 -18.90 1.11
N THR A 483 0.36 -19.53 2.18
CA THR A 483 -0.95 -20.21 2.20
C THR A 483 -2.11 -19.21 2.16
N GLN A 484 -1.93 -18.00 2.69
CA GLN A 484 -2.95 -16.95 2.72
C GLN A 484 -3.05 -16.19 1.39
N ARG A 485 -1.92 -15.90 0.74
CA ARG A 485 -1.87 -15.08 -0.48
C ARG A 485 -2.01 -15.91 -1.76
N THR A 486 -1.68 -17.20 -1.73
CA THR A 486 -1.69 -18.05 -2.92
C THR A 486 -3.03 -18.78 -3.05
N ASN A 487 -3.82 -18.37 -4.03
CA ASN A 487 -5.11 -19.01 -4.33
C ASN A 487 -5.04 -19.95 -5.55
N GLN A 488 -4.33 -19.54 -6.59
CA GLN A 488 -4.38 -20.23 -7.89
C GLN A 488 -3.66 -21.59 -7.85
N PHE A 489 -2.52 -21.69 -7.16
CA PHE A 489 -1.75 -22.94 -7.03
C PHE A 489 -1.60 -23.33 -5.56
N ASN A 490 -2.74 -23.44 -4.88
CA ASN A 490 -2.87 -24.10 -3.59
C ASN A 490 -3.80 -25.29 -3.78
N LEU A 491 -3.24 -26.50 -3.76
CA LEU A 491 -3.97 -27.73 -4.09
C LEU A 491 -5.16 -28.02 -3.17
N THR A 492 -5.11 -27.57 -1.91
CA THR A 492 -6.17 -27.82 -0.93
C THR A 492 -6.91 -26.56 -0.49
N THR A 493 -6.43 -25.37 -0.86
CA THR A 493 -6.92 -24.05 -0.40
C THR A 493 -6.92 -23.84 1.11
N ARG A 494 -6.31 -24.76 1.86
CA ARG A 494 -6.15 -24.66 3.31
C ARG A 494 -5.20 -23.50 3.64
N ARG A 495 -5.55 -22.75 4.69
CA ARG A 495 -4.82 -21.57 5.17
C ARG A 495 -4.34 -21.85 6.57
N TYR A 496 -3.09 -21.47 6.82
CA TYR A 496 -2.47 -21.67 8.12
C TYR A 496 -1.99 -20.33 8.67
N THR A 497 -2.21 -20.11 9.95
CA THR A 497 -1.58 -19.06 10.73
C THR A 497 -0.20 -19.52 11.20
N GLU A 498 0.61 -18.59 11.73
CA GLU A 498 1.89 -18.96 12.35
C GLU A 498 1.70 -19.89 13.53
N VAL A 499 0.59 -19.74 14.27
CA VAL A 499 0.24 -20.60 15.40
C VAL A 499 -0.07 -22.02 14.93
N ASP A 500 -0.85 -22.17 13.85
CA ASP A 500 -1.19 -23.47 13.27
C ASP A 500 0.08 -24.20 12.81
N LEU A 501 0.93 -23.51 12.04
CA LEU A 501 2.18 -24.10 11.53
C LEU A 501 3.13 -24.49 12.67
N ARG A 502 3.21 -23.69 13.73
CA ARG A 502 4.03 -24.00 14.90
C ARG A 502 3.55 -25.27 15.62
N ALA A 503 2.23 -25.45 15.74
CA ALA A 503 1.66 -26.67 16.31
C ALA A 503 2.02 -27.90 15.48
N LEU A 504 1.94 -27.79 14.14
CA LEU A 504 2.29 -28.88 13.22
C LEU A 504 3.77 -29.26 13.26
N LEU A 505 4.68 -28.29 13.40
CA LEU A 505 6.11 -28.56 13.56
C LEU A 505 6.47 -29.33 14.84
N SER A 506 5.57 -29.37 15.83
CA SER A 506 5.77 -30.11 17.07
C SER A 506 5.35 -31.58 16.96
N ASP A 507 4.65 -31.95 15.90
CA ASP A 507 4.18 -33.32 15.66
C ASP A 507 5.17 -34.06 14.73
N PRO A 508 5.80 -35.17 15.20
CA PRO A 508 6.77 -35.92 14.40
C PRO A 508 6.17 -36.61 13.17
N ALA A 509 4.84 -36.69 13.05
CA ALA A 509 4.20 -37.16 11.84
C ALA A 509 4.32 -36.17 10.66
N TRP A 510 4.64 -34.90 10.94
CA TRP A 510 4.71 -33.86 9.92
C TRP A 510 6.14 -33.52 9.51
N THR A 511 6.34 -33.49 8.20
CA THR A 511 7.52 -32.88 7.58
C THR A 511 7.07 -31.72 6.71
N CYS A 512 7.54 -30.53 7.04
CA CYS A 512 7.26 -29.32 6.27
C CYS A 512 8.56 -28.79 5.68
N PHE A 513 8.55 -28.42 4.39
CA PHE A 513 9.68 -27.76 3.76
C PHE A 513 9.24 -26.62 2.87
N THR A 514 10.10 -25.62 2.80
CA THR A 514 9.96 -24.45 1.93
C THR A 514 10.92 -24.55 0.76
N VAL A 515 10.52 -23.95 -0.37
CA VAL A 515 11.34 -23.92 -1.58
C VAL A 515 11.66 -22.48 -1.93
N ARG A 516 12.96 -22.15 -1.99
CA ARG A 516 13.48 -20.89 -2.51
C ARG A 516 13.96 -21.07 -3.95
N LEU A 517 13.70 -20.10 -4.80
CA LEU A 517 14.01 -20.14 -6.22
C LEU A 517 14.99 -19.03 -6.60
N VAL A 518 16.08 -19.41 -7.25
CA VAL A 518 17.06 -18.50 -7.86
C VAL A 518 17.15 -18.81 -9.35
N ASP A 519 17.21 -17.77 -10.18
CA ASP A 519 17.52 -17.90 -11.60
C ASP A 519 18.56 -16.85 -12.03
N ARG A 520 18.92 -16.81 -13.32
CA ARG A 520 19.93 -15.88 -13.86
C ARG A 520 19.63 -14.40 -13.61
N PHE A 521 18.35 -14.06 -13.38
CA PHE A 521 17.93 -12.68 -13.15
C PHE A 521 17.83 -12.32 -11.67
N GLY A 522 17.99 -13.30 -10.76
CA GLY A 522 18.14 -13.07 -9.33
C GLY A 522 17.43 -14.09 -8.44
N ASP A 523 17.51 -13.83 -7.14
CA ASP A 523 16.83 -14.60 -6.10
C ASP A 523 15.37 -14.15 -5.96
N ILE A 524 14.45 -15.04 -6.28
CA ILE A 524 12.99 -14.82 -6.22
C ILE A 524 12.48 -15.02 -4.78
N GLY A 525 13.29 -15.63 -3.91
CA GLY A 525 12.95 -15.91 -2.52
C GLY A 525 12.13 -17.18 -2.35
N VAL A 526 11.54 -17.35 -1.17
CA VAL A 526 10.73 -18.53 -0.84
C VAL A 526 9.40 -18.46 -1.61
N ILE A 527 9.25 -19.36 -2.57
CA ILE A 527 8.11 -19.44 -3.51
C ILE A 527 7.17 -20.60 -3.23
N GLY A 528 7.57 -21.59 -2.42
CA GLY A 528 6.80 -22.81 -2.25
C GLY A 528 6.78 -23.33 -0.82
N LEU A 529 5.71 -24.05 -0.49
CA LEU A 529 5.53 -24.80 0.76
C LEU A 529 4.94 -26.18 0.44
N ALA A 530 5.58 -27.24 0.91
CA ALA A 530 5.00 -28.57 0.96
C ALA A 530 4.94 -29.06 2.41
N MET A 531 3.80 -29.68 2.76
CA MET A 531 3.58 -30.27 4.07
C MET A 531 3.16 -31.72 3.86
N LEU A 532 3.95 -32.62 4.43
CA LEU A 532 3.79 -34.06 4.32
C LEU A 532 3.41 -34.59 5.69
N ARG A 533 2.42 -35.47 5.73
CA ARG A 533 1.99 -36.16 6.94
C ARG A 533 2.16 -37.65 6.76
N ARG A 534 2.87 -38.29 7.68
CA ARG A 534 3.09 -39.73 7.68
C ARG A 534 2.04 -40.45 8.52
N GLU A 535 1.45 -41.48 7.94
CA GLU A 535 0.50 -42.39 8.59
C GLU A 535 0.86 -43.84 8.23
N MET A 536 1.40 -44.60 9.19
CA MET A 536 1.84 -45.99 8.99
C MET A 536 2.79 -46.16 7.78
N HIS A 537 2.31 -46.77 6.70
CA HIS A 537 3.06 -47.06 5.47
C HIS A 537 2.76 -46.09 4.33
N THR A 538 2.07 -44.98 4.62
CA THR A 538 1.62 -44.01 3.63
C THR A 538 2.03 -42.60 4.06
N VAL A 539 2.44 -41.78 3.09
CA VAL A 539 2.71 -40.35 3.31
C VAL A 539 1.77 -39.50 2.47
N THR A 540 1.05 -38.58 3.10
CA THR A 540 0.10 -37.69 2.44
C THR A 540 0.72 -36.31 2.24
N ILE A 541 0.67 -35.78 1.02
CA ILE A 541 0.95 -34.38 0.72
C ILE A 541 -0.32 -33.57 1.02
N GLU A 542 -0.40 -33.06 2.25
CA GLU A 542 -1.58 -32.36 2.79
C GLU A 542 -1.69 -30.92 2.29
N THR A 543 -0.54 -30.29 2.05
CA THR A 543 -0.45 -28.93 1.53
C THR A 543 0.65 -28.88 0.50
N PHE A 544 0.33 -28.34 -0.68
CA PHE A 544 1.29 -28.04 -1.72
C PHE A 544 0.91 -26.69 -2.33
N VAL A 545 1.77 -25.70 -2.10
CA VAL A 545 1.53 -24.31 -2.48
C VAL A 545 2.73 -23.82 -3.26
N LEU A 546 2.46 -23.18 -4.40
CA LEU A 546 3.47 -22.51 -5.22
C LEU A 546 3.00 -21.11 -5.59
N SER A 547 3.84 -20.09 -5.39
CA SER A 547 3.51 -18.74 -5.83
C SER A 547 3.40 -18.68 -7.37
N CYS A 548 2.49 -17.84 -7.87
CA CYS A 548 2.23 -17.69 -9.31
C CYS A 548 3.49 -17.33 -10.13
N ARG A 549 4.42 -16.63 -9.49
CA ARG A 549 5.69 -16.21 -10.09
C ARG A 549 6.60 -17.38 -10.45
N ALA A 550 6.38 -18.59 -9.93
CA ALA A 550 7.20 -19.78 -10.16
C ALA A 550 6.59 -20.82 -11.13
N LEU A 551 5.33 -20.64 -11.54
CA LEU A 551 4.61 -21.61 -12.36
C LEU A 551 5.12 -21.68 -13.80
N ARG A 552 4.98 -22.85 -14.43
CA ARG A 552 5.36 -23.11 -15.84
C ARG A 552 6.85 -23.00 -16.11
N ARG A 553 7.69 -23.20 -15.08
CA ARG A 553 9.16 -23.26 -15.19
C ARG A 553 9.71 -24.61 -14.71
N GLN A 554 8.87 -25.65 -14.76
CA GLN A 554 9.14 -26.99 -14.21
C GLN A 554 9.48 -26.98 -12.70
N VAL A 555 9.19 -25.89 -12.00
CA VAL A 555 9.43 -25.76 -10.55
C VAL A 555 8.45 -26.62 -9.78
N GLU A 556 7.19 -26.66 -10.22
CA GLU A 556 6.14 -27.51 -9.69
C GLU A 556 6.49 -29.01 -9.82
N ASP A 557 7.13 -29.40 -10.91
CA ASP A 557 7.57 -30.77 -11.18
C ASP A 557 8.75 -31.16 -10.29
N ALA A 558 9.76 -30.29 -10.21
CA ALA A 558 10.93 -30.50 -9.35
C ALA A 558 10.54 -30.53 -7.85
N MET A 559 9.62 -29.66 -7.44
CA MET A 559 9.11 -29.65 -6.07
C MET A 559 8.29 -30.90 -5.75
N LEU A 560 7.47 -31.38 -6.68
CA LEU A 560 6.74 -32.62 -6.49
C LEU A 560 7.67 -33.83 -6.48
N SER A 561 8.72 -33.87 -7.32
CA SER A 561 9.67 -34.99 -7.33
C SER A 561 10.38 -35.13 -5.99
N VAL A 562 10.82 -34.02 -5.40
CA VAL A 562 11.42 -34.02 -4.05
C VAL A 562 10.41 -34.44 -2.99
N ALA A 563 9.16 -33.97 -3.05
CA ALA A 563 8.11 -34.37 -2.11
C ALA A 563 7.83 -35.88 -2.16
N VAL A 564 7.72 -36.44 -3.37
CA VAL A 564 7.49 -37.88 -3.58
C VAL A 564 8.69 -38.69 -3.12
N GLU A 565 9.90 -38.30 -3.51
CA GLU A 565 11.13 -38.98 -3.09
C GLU A 565 11.25 -39.01 -1.57
N HIS A 566 11.04 -37.86 -0.90
CA HIS A 566 11.07 -37.78 0.54
C HIS A 566 9.95 -38.60 1.20
N GLY A 567 8.75 -38.59 0.64
CA GLY A 567 7.62 -39.37 1.15
C GLY A 567 7.87 -40.88 1.09
N LEU A 568 8.46 -41.37 0.00
CA LEU A 568 8.78 -42.78 -0.19
C LEU A 568 9.95 -43.29 0.69
N LYS A 569 10.73 -42.40 1.31
CA LYS A 569 11.75 -42.79 2.31
C LYS A 569 11.07 -43.34 3.57
N GLY A 570 10.74 -44.64 3.55
CA GLY A 570 10.11 -45.38 4.65
C GLY A 570 8.58 -45.55 4.54
N ALA A 571 7.98 -45.29 3.38
CA ALA A 571 6.57 -45.55 3.10
C ALA A 571 6.44 -46.29 1.76
N SER A 572 5.38 -47.09 1.58
CA SER A 572 5.13 -47.83 0.33
C SER A 572 4.49 -46.97 -0.75
N GLU A 573 3.83 -45.88 -0.36
CA GLU A 573 3.12 -44.99 -1.28
C GLU A 573 2.98 -43.57 -0.75
N VAL A 574 2.82 -42.63 -1.67
CA VAL A 574 2.54 -41.22 -1.42
C VAL A 574 1.16 -40.88 -1.95
N ILE A 575 0.36 -40.18 -1.14
CA ILE A 575 -0.98 -39.69 -1.48
C ILE A 575 -0.92 -38.18 -1.71
N GLY A 576 -1.26 -37.74 -2.91
CA GLY A 576 -1.53 -36.34 -3.24
C GLY A 576 -2.97 -35.98 -2.94
N VAL A 577 -3.19 -34.84 -2.26
CA VAL A 577 -4.53 -34.35 -1.92
C VAL A 577 -4.87 -33.10 -2.71
N ARG A 578 -6.07 -33.06 -3.28
CA ARG A 578 -6.64 -31.87 -3.91
C ARG A 578 -8.05 -31.62 -3.40
N VAL A 579 -8.33 -30.38 -3.00
CA VAL A 579 -9.69 -29.91 -2.67
C VAL A 579 -10.10 -28.92 -3.76
N PRO A 580 -11.00 -29.30 -4.70
CA PRO A 580 -11.42 -28.45 -5.80
C PRO A 580 -12.15 -27.20 -5.30
N SER A 581 -11.86 -26.07 -5.92
CA SER A 581 -12.57 -24.81 -5.72
C SER A 581 -12.54 -23.97 -7.01
N ALA A 582 -13.39 -22.94 -7.09
CA ALA A 582 -13.31 -21.97 -8.18
C ALA A 582 -11.93 -21.27 -8.25
N ARG A 583 -11.19 -21.22 -7.13
CA ARG A 583 -9.93 -20.49 -7.00
C ARG A 583 -8.69 -21.28 -7.44
N ASN A 584 -8.75 -22.61 -7.46
CA ASN A 584 -7.63 -23.49 -7.82
C ASN A 584 -7.97 -24.40 -9.02
N ALA A 585 -8.82 -23.91 -9.94
CA ALA A 585 -9.24 -24.68 -11.12
C ALA A 585 -8.05 -25.17 -11.97
N GLN A 586 -6.96 -24.38 -12.04
CA GLN A 586 -5.76 -24.73 -12.81
C GLN A 586 -5.00 -25.97 -12.30
N THR A 587 -5.27 -26.45 -11.08
CA THR A 587 -4.58 -27.63 -10.52
C THR A 587 -5.33 -28.95 -10.78
N ALA A 588 -6.43 -28.91 -11.54
CA ALA A 588 -7.31 -30.07 -11.73
C ALA A 588 -6.60 -31.31 -12.27
N THR A 589 -5.65 -31.14 -13.18
CA THR A 589 -4.91 -32.23 -13.81
C THR A 589 -3.52 -32.43 -13.20
N PHE A 590 -3.17 -31.70 -12.14
CA PHE A 590 -1.81 -31.64 -11.61
C PHE A 590 -1.21 -33.03 -11.28
N TYR A 591 -1.91 -33.84 -10.50
CA TYR A 591 -1.49 -35.19 -10.13
C TYR A 591 -1.64 -36.21 -11.29
N PRO A 592 -2.78 -36.26 -12.02
CA PRO A 592 -2.94 -37.12 -13.20
C PRO A 592 -1.83 -36.97 -14.24
N ASP A 593 -1.51 -35.72 -14.63
CA ASP A 593 -0.50 -35.43 -15.66
C ASP A 593 0.90 -35.88 -15.25
N ARG A 594 1.12 -36.13 -13.96
CA ARG A 594 2.39 -36.59 -13.36
C ARG A 594 2.36 -38.06 -12.98
N GLY A 595 1.38 -38.82 -13.49
CA GLY A 595 1.29 -40.26 -13.35
C GLY A 595 0.96 -40.72 -11.92
N PHE A 596 0.10 -39.99 -11.22
CA PHE A 596 -0.56 -40.52 -10.03
C PHE A 596 -1.86 -41.21 -10.43
N ASP A 597 -2.14 -42.36 -9.82
CA ASP A 597 -3.37 -43.10 -10.03
C ASP A 597 -4.49 -42.57 -9.12
N ALA A 598 -5.73 -42.59 -9.60
CA ALA A 598 -6.87 -42.28 -8.75
C ALA A 598 -6.96 -43.27 -7.58
N HIS A 599 -7.10 -42.76 -6.36
CA HIS A 599 -7.18 -43.58 -5.15
C HIS A 599 -8.58 -43.54 -4.53
N SER A 600 -9.07 -42.34 -4.20
CA SER A 600 -10.41 -42.15 -3.64
C SER A 600 -10.89 -40.71 -3.84
N SER A 601 -12.21 -40.53 -3.82
CA SER A 601 -12.83 -39.21 -3.70
C SER A 601 -13.93 -39.28 -2.66
N ALA A 602 -13.80 -38.49 -1.59
CA ALA A 602 -14.77 -38.40 -0.51
C ALA A 602 -14.89 -36.94 -0.07
N GLU A 603 -16.11 -36.51 0.26
CA GLU A 603 -16.39 -35.18 0.87
C GLU A 603 -15.80 -33.97 0.12
N GLY A 604 -15.76 -34.01 -1.21
CA GLY A 604 -15.20 -32.91 -2.01
C GLY A 604 -13.66 -32.87 -2.02
N GLU A 605 -12.99 -33.90 -1.52
CA GLU A 605 -11.56 -34.12 -1.61
C GLU A 605 -11.24 -35.18 -2.67
N GLN A 606 -10.18 -34.98 -3.45
CA GLN A 606 -9.66 -35.89 -4.46
C GLN A 606 -8.28 -36.39 -4.03
N ARG A 607 -8.12 -37.72 -3.94
CA ARG A 607 -6.87 -38.37 -3.54
C ARG A 607 -6.27 -39.17 -4.68
N TRP A 608 -4.97 -38.98 -4.87
CA TRP A 608 -4.18 -39.57 -5.94
C TRP A 608 -2.99 -40.29 -5.34
N ARG A 609 -2.70 -41.53 -5.76
CA ARG A 609 -1.61 -42.33 -5.20
C ARG A 609 -0.46 -42.52 -6.17
N ARG A 610 0.74 -42.67 -5.62
CA ARG A 610 1.93 -43.03 -6.37
C ARG A 610 2.91 -43.82 -5.50
N SER A 611 3.46 -44.90 -6.05
CA SER A 611 4.42 -45.78 -5.35
C SER A 611 5.84 -45.73 -5.92
N ALA A 612 6.09 -44.92 -6.96
CA ALA A 612 7.38 -44.80 -7.62
C ALA A 612 7.89 -43.34 -7.56
N PRO A 613 9.21 -43.11 -7.53
CA PRO A 613 9.76 -41.75 -7.59
C PRO A 613 9.42 -41.07 -8.93
N LEU A 614 9.54 -39.75 -8.96
CA LEU A 614 9.44 -38.94 -10.18
C LEU A 614 10.84 -38.52 -10.62
N THR A 615 11.06 -38.47 -11.93
CA THR A 615 12.31 -37.92 -12.47
C THR A 615 12.28 -36.40 -12.35
N PRO A 616 13.24 -35.75 -11.68
CA PRO A 616 13.32 -34.31 -11.64
C PRO A 616 13.59 -33.75 -13.05
N PRO A 617 13.09 -32.55 -13.37
CA PRO A 617 13.35 -31.90 -14.66
C PRO A 617 14.85 -31.64 -14.87
N PRO A 618 15.42 -31.96 -16.04
CA PRO A 618 16.87 -31.88 -16.26
C PRO A 618 17.42 -30.45 -16.29
N ALA A 619 16.57 -29.45 -16.55
CA ALA A 619 16.94 -28.05 -16.62
C ALA A 619 16.91 -27.34 -15.25
N VAL A 620 16.55 -28.04 -14.17
CA VAL A 620 16.40 -27.49 -12.82
C VAL A 620 17.47 -28.07 -11.89
N THR A 621 18.30 -27.21 -11.32
CA THR A 621 19.25 -27.59 -10.28
C THR A 621 18.54 -27.66 -8.93
N ILE A 622 18.67 -28.75 -8.19
CA ILE A 622 18.07 -28.94 -6.87
C ILE A 622 19.17 -28.98 -5.81
N LEU A 623 19.07 -28.11 -4.81
CA LEU A 623 19.98 -28.00 -3.68
C LEU A 623 19.20 -28.16 -2.37
N PHE A 624 19.80 -28.81 -1.38
CA PHE A 624 19.22 -28.99 -0.05
C PHE A 624 20.01 -28.19 0.99
N GLU A 625 19.31 -27.44 1.83
CA GLU A 625 19.90 -26.62 2.89
C GLU A 625 19.56 -27.20 4.28
N GLY A 626 20.59 -27.38 5.12
CA GLY A 626 20.48 -27.87 6.50
C GLY A 626 20.69 -29.38 6.68
N GLU A 627 20.79 -29.82 7.95
CA GLU A 627 20.97 -31.23 8.32
C GLU A 627 19.65 -32.03 8.26
N GLY A 628 19.73 -33.33 7.97
CA GLY A 628 18.58 -34.25 8.03
C GLY A 628 17.70 -34.32 6.76
N TRP A 629 18.30 -34.08 5.58
CA TRP A 629 17.75 -34.41 4.26
C TRP A 629 18.23 -35.79 3.73
N SER A 630 19.30 -36.35 4.32
CA SER A 630 19.86 -37.68 4.04
C SER A 630 18.89 -38.79 4.41
#